data_AF-A0A958QYY5-F1
#
_entry.id   AF-A0A958QYY5-F1
#
_cell.length_a   1.000
_cell.length_b   1.000
_cell.length_c   1.000
_cell.angle_alpha   90.00
_cell.angle_beta   90.00
_cell.angle_gamma   90.00
#
_symmetry.space_group_name_H-M   'P 1'
#
loop_
_entity.id
_entity.type
_entity.pdbx_description
1 polymer ?
#
loop_
_entity_poly.entity_id
_entity_poly.type
_entity_poly.pdbx_seq_one_letter_code
_entity_poly.pdbx_strand_id
1 'polypeptide(L)' 'MVLYSYFRSSCSYRVRIALNIKKLSYRYVPVHLLNEGGEQNQSDFRQLNPKGEVPLLTHNGFHLSQS' A
#
# COMPACT_ATOMS: atom_id res chain seq x y z
N MET A 1 -11.40 3.00 3.70
CA MET A 1 -10.27 2.07 3.50
C MET A 1 -9.22 2.78 2.66
N VAL A 2 -7.94 2.67 2.99
CA VAL A 2 -6.83 3.31 2.27
C VAL A 2 -5.85 2.24 1.81
N LEU A 3 -5.48 2.26 0.54
CA LEU A 3 -4.48 1.37 -0.04
C LEU A 3 -3.24 2.20 -0.40
N TYR A 4 -2.15 1.99 0.33
CA TYR A 4 -0.83 2.47 -0.06
C TYR A 4 -0.25 1.53 -1.10
N SER A 5 0.12 2.07 -2.27
CA SER A 5 0.35 1.27 -3.45
C SER A 5 1.35 1.90 -4.40
N TYR A 6 2.08 1.05 -5.12
CA TYR A 6 2.89 1.46 -6.25
C TYR A 6 2.33 0.87 -7.54
N PHE A 7 2.21 1.68 -8.60
CA PHE A 7 1.53 1.27 -9.83
C PHE A 7 2.20 0.07 -10.51
N ARG A 8 3.55 0.00 -10.45
CA ARG A 8 4.37 -1.11 -11.00
C ARG A 8 4.61 -2.28 -10.04
N SER A 9 4.08 -2.26 -8.81
CA SER A 9 4.24 -3.37 -7.87
C SER A 9 3.24 -4.50 -8.17
N SER A 10 3.73 -5.72 -8.39
CA SER A 10 2.90 -6.91 -8.62
C SER A 10 2.09 -7.30 -7.37
N CYS A 11 2.70 -7.22 -6.18
CA CYS A 11 2.02 -7.40 -4.89
C CYS A 11 0.87 -6.40 -4.71
N SER A 12 1.12 -5.13 -5.02
CA SER A 12 0.09 -4.10 -4.99
C SER A 12 -1.03 -4.36 -6.00
N TYR A 13 -0.69 -4.92 -7.16
CA TYR A 13 -1.68 -5.23 -8.19
C TYR A 13 -2.67 -6.30 -7.76
N ARG A 14 -2.21 -7.34 -7.05
CA ARG A 14 -3.10 -8.39 -6.49
C ARG A 14 -4.19 -7.81 -5.59
N VAL A 15 -3.81 -6.88 -4.70
CA VAL A 15 -4.77 -6.25 -3.78
C VAL A 15 -5.74 -5.33 -4.52
N ARG A 16 -5.27 -4.56 -5.52
CA ARG A 16 -6.18 -3.76 -6.37
C ARG A 16 -7.20 -4.62 -7.08
N ILE A 17 -6.79 -5.78 -7.62
CA ILE A 17 -7.69 -6.74 -8.27
C ILE A 17 -8.72 -7.26 -7.25
N ALA A 18 -8.28 -7.73 -6.09
CA ALA A 18 -9.16 -8.28 -5.06
C ALA A 18 -10.23 -7.25 -4.61
N LEU A 19 -9.82 -6.00 -4.37
CA LEU A 19 -10.73 -4.92 -3.98
C LEU A 19 -11.75 -4.60 -5.07
N ASN A 20 -11.34 -4.57 -6.34
CA ASN A 20 -12.24 -4.33 -7.47
C ASN A 20 -13.21 -5.49 -7.69
N ILE A 21 -12.75 -6.75 -7.62
CA ILE A 21 -13.61 -7.94 -7.70
C ILE A 21 -14.68 -7.91 -6.60
N LYS A 22 -14.30 -7.51 -5.38
CA LYS A 22 -15.22 -7.37 -4.25
C LYS A 22 -16.04 -6.07 -4.28
N LYS A 23 -15.86 -5.20 -5.28
CA LYS A 23 -16.51 -3.89 -5.41
C LYS A 23 -16.35 -3.01 -4.16
N LEU A 24 -15.20 -3.11 -3.49
CA LEU A 24 -14.92 -2.34 -2.29
C LEU A 24 -14.28 -1.01 -2.68
N SER A 25 -14.89 0.09 -2.23
CA SER A 25 -14.32 1.43 -2.42
C SER A 25 -13.12 1.63 -1.49
N TYR A 26 -12.04 2.20 -2.03
CA TYR A 26 -10.85 2.54 -1.27
C TYR A 26 -10.19 3.80 -1.82
N ARG A 27 -9.50 4.53 -0.95
CA ARG A 27 -8.62 5.63 -1.36
C ARG A 27 -7.26 5.05 -1.75
N TYR A 28 -6.82 5.30 -2.97
CA TYR A 28 -5.47 4.97 -3.42
C TYR A 28 -4.49 6.06 -2.96
N VAL A 29 -3.40 5.67 -2.30
CA VAL A 29 -2.29 6.56 -1.95
C VAL A 29 -1.03 6.04 -2.64
N PRO A 30 -0.44 6.80 -3.57
CA PRO A 30 0.79 6.39 -4.23
C PRO A 30 1.95 6.37 -3.22
N VAL A 31 2.79 5.36 -3.34
CA VAL A 31 4.11 5.30 -2.68
C VAL A 31 5.13 4.96 -3.75
N HIS A 32 6.01 5.90 -4.08
CA HIS A 32 6.97 5.76 -5.17
C HIS A 32 8.22 5.02 -4.71
N LEU A 33 8.45 3.81 -5.24
CA LEU A 33 9.52 2.94 -4.74
C LEU A 33 10.93 3.33 -5.16
N LEU A 34 11.07 4.30 -6.06
CA LEU A 34 12.36 4.73 -6.62
C LEU A 34 12.70 6.20 -6.33
N ASN A 35 11.72 7.03 -5.95
CA ASN A 35 11.98 8.46 -5.74
C ASN A 35 12.60 8.61 -4.36
N GLU A 36 13.60 9.48 -4.26
CA GLU A 36 14.23 9.82 -2.98
C GLU A 36 14.74 8.58 -2.21
N GLY A 37 15.25 7.57 -2.93
CA GLY A 37 15.70 6.31 -2.34
C GLY A 37 14.56 5.33 -1.95
N GLY A 38 13.34 5.64 -2.38
CA GLY A 38 12.12 4.89 -2.12
C GLY A 38 11.31 5.47 -0.97
N GLU A 39 10.14 6.02 -1.26
CA GLU A 39 9.23 6.61 -0.27
C GLU A 39 8.81 5.61 0.83
N GLN A 40 8.81 4.31 0.52
CA GLN A 40 8.54 3.24 1.49
C GLN A 40 9.61 3.13 2.59
N ASN A 41 10.81 3.68 2.36
CA ASN A 41 11.89 3.70 3.34
C ASN A 41 11.79 4.89 4.31
N GLN A 42 11.00 5.91 3.97
CA GLN A 42 10.87 7.13 4.76
C GLN A 42 10.18 6.85 6.11
N SER A 43 10.53 7.64 7.13
CA SER A 43 10.03 7.47 8.50
C SER A 43 8.51 7.44 8.58
N ASP A 44 7.84 8.27 7.78
CA ASP A 44 6.38 8.42 7.80
C ASP A 44 5.70 7.13 7.33
N PHE A 45 6.23 6.49 6.28
CA PHE A 45 5.72 5.21 5.82
C PHE A 45 6.12 4.06 6.74
N ARG A 46 7.36 4.06 7.27
CA ARG A 46 7.82 3.01 8.19
C ARG A 46 7.05 2.97 9.52
N GLN A 47 6.53 4.10 9.99
CA GLN A 47 5.63 4.14 11.14
C GLN A 47 4.33 3.37 10.87
N LEU A 48 3.85 3.39 9.62
CA LEU A 48 2.64 2.66 9.21
C LEU A 48 2.92 1.18 8.88
N ASN A 49 4.07 0.89 8.26
CA ASN A 49 4.53 -0.46 7.96
C ASN A 49 6.04 -0.58 8.23
N PRO A 50 6.44 -1.12 9.39
CA PRO A 50 7.86 -1.26 9.75
C PRO A 50 8.70 -2.06 8.76
N LYS A 51 8.08 -2.93 7.94
CA LYS A 51 8.77 -3.67 6.87
C LYS A 51 9.17 -2.79 5.68
N GLY A 52 8.56 -1.61 5.52
CA GLY A 52 8.88 -0.70 4.42
C GLY A 52 8.50 -1.27 3.04
N GLU A 53 7.35 -1.93 2.96
CA GLU A 53 6.88 -2.60 1.73
C GLU A 53 5.48 -2.14 1.34
N VAL A 54 5.18 -2.25 0.04
CA VAL A 54 3.82 -2.10 -0.50
C VAL A 54 3.32 -3.44 -1.06
N PRO A 55 2.01 -3.74 -0.97
CA PRO A 55 0.93 -2.87 -0.50
C PRO A 55 0.80 -2.83 1.02
N LEU A 56 0.20 -1.75 1.51
CA LEU A 56 -0.37 -1.67 2.86
C LEU A 56 -1.83 -1.24 2.75
N LEU A 57 -2.73 -2.05 3.28
CA LEU A 57 -4.16 -1.74 3.37
C LEU A 57 -4.48 -1.29 4.80
N THR A 58 -5.10 -0.12 4.96
CA THR A 58 -5.57 0.35 6.25
C THR A 58 -7.08 0.49 6.27
N HIS A 59 -7.68 -0.01 7.35
CA HIS A 59 -9.12 0.03 7.56
C HIS A 59 -9.45 0.03 9.04
N ASN A 60 -10.14 1.08 9.51
CA ASN A 60 -10.63 1.21 10.89
C ASN A 60 -9.52 0.97 11.95
N GLY A 61 -8.33 1.53 11.74
CA GLY A 61 -7.18 1.38 12.63
C GLY A 61 -6.39 0.07 12.45
N PHE A 62 -6.88 -0.86 11.62
CA PHE A 62 -6.15 -2.07 11.27
C PHE A 62 -5.20 -1.83 10.09
N HIS A 63 -3.99 -2.40 10.18
CA HIS A 63 -2.94 -2.33 9.17
C HIS A 63 -2.64 -3.74 8.66
N LEU A 64 -2.94 -4.01 7.40
CA LEU A 64 -2.70 -5.29 6.73
C LEU A 64 -1.62 -5.13 5.66
N SER A 65 -0.51 -5.82 5.83
CA SER A 65 0.58 -5.93 4.87
C SER A 65 0.71 -7.38 4.37
N GLN A 66 1.59 -7.60 3.39
CA GLN A 66 1.76 -8.87 2.67
C GLN A 66 0.51 -9.26 1.85
N SER A 67 0.71 -9.46 0.55
CA SER A 67 -0.35 -9.62 -0.46
C SER A 67 -0.48 -11.03 -1.00
#